data_AF-A0A8S9NC17-F1
#
_entry.id   AF-A0A8S9NC17-F1
#
_cell.length_a   1.000
_cell.length_b   1.000
_cell.length_c   1.000
_cell.angle_alpha   90.00
_cell.angle_beta   90.00
_cell.angle_gamma   90.00
#
_symmetry.space_group_name_H-M   'P 1'
#
loop_
_entity.id
_entity.type
_entity.pdbx_description
1 polymer ?
#
loop_
_entity_poly.entity_id
_entity_poly.type
_entity_poly.pdbx_seq_one_letter_code
_entity_poly.pdbx_strand_id
1 'polypeptide(L)'
;DDVMLIFGQSWEKTMDCHSPGQGLMPASFKVKTVPLDGDDSMTEEVLDPDFGEAAIGRVAPVDSGLWWIILLRAYGKCTGDVSVQERVDVQTGIKMILKLCLADGFDMFPTLLVTDGSCMIDRRMGIHGHPLEIQALFYSALVCAREMLTPEDGSADLIRALNNRLVALSFHIREYYWLDMKKINEIYRYQTEEYSYDAVNKFNIYPDQIPSWLVDFMPNRGGYLIGNLQPAHMDFRFFSLGNLWSIVSSLATNDQSHAILDFVEAKWAELVADMPFKICYPAMEDWYGEVNL
;
A
#
# COMPACT_ATOMS: atom_id res chain seq x y z
N ASP A 1 -9.68 11.93 23.59
CA ASP A 1 -9.20 12.24 22.23
C ASP A 1 -9.08 11.00 21.35
N ASP A 2 -8.37 9.93 21.75
CA ASP A 2 -8.24 8.69 20.95
C ASP A 2 -9.55 7.92 20.68
N VAL A 3 -10.56 8.11 21.53
CA VAL A 3 -11.87 7.45 21.37
C VAL A 3 -12.60 7.95 20.12
N MET A 4 -12.35 9.20 19.69
CA MET A 4 -13.18 9.89 18.70
C MET A 4 -12.76 9.63 17.24
N LEU A 5 -11.49 9.27 16.99
CA LEU A 5 -11.03 8.78 15.67
C LEU A 5 -11.62 7.40 15.33
N ILE A 6 -11.83 6.57 16.35
CA ILE A 6 -12.53 5.28 16.20
C ILE A 6 -14.02 5.52 15.95
N PHE A 7 -14.62 6.53 16.59
CA PHE A 7 -15.97 6.97 16.23
C PHE A 7 -16.06 7.40 14.76
N GLY A 8 -15.04 8.08 14.22
CA GLY A 8 -14.90 8.37 12.77
C GLY A 8 -15.10 7.15 11.86
N GLN A 9 -14.53 5.99 12.21
CA GLN A 9 -14.73 4.75 11.44
C GLN A 9 -16.18 4.27 11.40
N SER A 10 -16.97 4.62 12.42
CA SER A 10 -18.37 4.22 12.63
C SER A 10 -19.42 5.22 12.14
N TRP A 11 -19.01 6.37 11.56
CA TRP A 11 -19.96 7.31 10.94
C TRP A 11 -20.72 6.63 9.80
N GLU A 12 -21.98 7.01 9.59
CA GLU A 12 -22.73 6.72 8.35
C GLU A 12 -22.04 7.45 7.20
N LYS A 13 -21.08 6.74 6.59
CA LYS A 13 -20.40 7.23 5.39
C LYS A 13 -21.40 7.10 4.26
N THR A 14 -21.77 8.20 3.62
CA THR A 14 -22.58 8.17 2.40
C THR A 14 -21.95 9.11 1.39
N MET A 15 -21.50 8.56 0.26
CA MET A 15 -21.27 9.32 -0.95
C MET A 15 -22.48 9.13 -1.85
N ASP A 16 -23.30 10.17 -1.95
CA ASP A 16 -24.57 10.15 -2.68
C ASP A 16 -25.49 9.01 -2.19
N CYS A 17 -25.56 7.88 -2.90
CA CYS A 17 -26.37 6.71 -2.55
C CYS A 17 -25.55 5.48 -2.09
N HIS A 18 -24.24 5.64 -1.87
CA HIS A 18 -23.34 4.53 -1.56
C HIS A 18 -22.59 4.75 -0.24
N SER A 19 -22.61 3.75 0.62
CA SER A 19 -21.82 3.75 1.85
C SER A 19 -20.51 2.98 1.66
N PRO A 20 -19.34 3.62 1.78
CA PRO A 20 -18.07 2.91 1.73
C PRO A 20 -17.94 1.92 2.87
N GLY A 21 -17.02 0.96 2.69
CA GLY A 21 -16.81 -0.15 3.61
C GLY A 21 -16.61 0.29 5.07
N GLN A 22 -17.26 -0.42 5.98
CA GLN A 22 -17.00 -0.33 7.41
C GLN A 22 -15.51 -0.64 7.66
N GLY A 23 -14.75 0.33 8.19
CA GLY A 23 -13.30 0.24 8.41
C GLY A 23 -12.45 1.22 7.62
N LEU A 24 -13.01 1.96 6.65
CA LEU A 24 -12.27 3.05 5.98
C LEU A 24 -11.87 4.12 7.00
N MET A 25 -10.58 4.45 7.05
CA MET A 25 -10.04 5.58 7.83
C MET A 25 -10.08 6.86 6.99
N PRO A 26 -10.28 8.03 7.62
CA PRO A 26 -10.26 9.29 6.88
C PRO A 26 -8.85 9.61 6.37
N ALA A 27 -8.77 10.37 5.28
CA ALA A 27 -7.53 10.94 4.76
C ALA A 27 -7.02 12.06 5.68
N SER A 28 -7.94 12.90 6.15
CA SER A 28 -7.64 14.02 7.03
C SER A 28 -8.83 14.31 7.96
N PHE A 29 -8.61 15.19 8.93
CA PHE A 29 -9.68 15.74 9.75
C PHE A 29 -9.34 17.17 10.13
N LYS A 30 -10.37 17.96 10.46
CA LYS A 30 -10.20 19.29 11.05
C LYS A 30 -11.07 19.44 12.29
N VAL A 31 -10.69 20.35 13.18
CA VAL A 31 -11.50 20.72 14.34
C VAL A 31 -12.45 21.84 13.92
N LYS A 32 -13.75 21.64 14.11
CA LYS A 32 -14.78 22.67 13.93
C LYS A 32 -15.32 23.07 15.29
N THR A 33 -15.46 24.37 15.50
CA THR A 33 -16.18 24.92 16.64
C THR A 33 -17.64 25.13 16.23
N VAL A 34 -18.57 24.43 16.87
CA VAL A 34 -20.01 24.53 16.58
C VAL A 34 -20.77 25.04 17.82
N PRO A 35 -21.86 25.80 17.67
CA PRO A 35 -22.69 26.20 18.80
C PRO A 35 -23.33 24.97 19.46
N LEU A 36 -23.43 24.97 20.79
CA LEU A 36 -24.15 23.93 21.53
C LEU A 36 -25.65 24.05 21.28
N ASP A 37 -26.32 22.91 21.08
CA ASP A 37 -27.77 22.85 20.84
C ASP A 37 -28.54 23.54 21.97
N GLY A 38 -29.13 24.70 21.66
CA GLY A 38 -29.95 25.49 22.59
C GLY A 38 -29.25 26.67 23.27
N ASP A 39 -27.96 26.91 23.01
CA ASP A 39 -27.26 28.10 23.52
C ASP A 39 -26.16 28.59 22.56
N ASP A 40 -26.47 29.63 21.79
CA ASP A 40 -25.55 30.28 20.83
C ASP A 40 -24.32 30.93 21.50
N SER A 41 -24.28 31.03 22.84
CA SER A 41 -23.14 31.60 23.58
C SER A 41 -22.10 30.55 23.98
N MET A 42 -22.44 29.27 23.89
CA MET A 42 -21.57 28.15 24.23
C MET A 42 -21.20 27.38 22.96
N THR A 43 -19.92 27.03 22.84
CA THR A 43 -19.40 26.31 21.68
C THR A 43 -18.77 24.99 22.08
N GLU A 44 -18.92 23.96 21.25
CA GLU A 44 -18.24 22.69 21.36
C GLU A 44 -17.27 22.47 20.19
N GLU A 45 -16.16 21.78 20.45
CA GLU A 45 -15.21 21.36 19.41
C GLU A 45 -15.56 19.96 18.93
N VAL A 46 -15.78 19.82 17.63
CA VAL A 46 -16.13 18.57 16.97
C VAL A 46 -15.12 18.26 15.87
N LEU A 47 -14.76 16.98 15.74
CA LEU A 47 -13.91 16.51 14.65
C LEU A 47 -14.75 16.35 13.38
N ASP A 48 -14.25 16.92 12.29
CA ASP A 48 -14.82 16.85 10.94
C ASP A 48 -13.86 16.04 10.05
N PRO A 49 -14.07 14.71 9.92
CA PRO A 49 -13.25 13.85 9.08
C PRO A 49 -13.56 14.04 7.59
N ASP A 50 -12.55 13.83 6.74
CA ASP A 50 -12.67 13.75 5.28
C ASP A 50 -12.20 12.37 4.82
N PHE A 51 -13.11 11.54 4.30
CA PHE A 51 -12.81 10.20 3.81
C PHE A 51 -12.48 10.15 2.31
N GLY A 52 -12.29 11.30 1.68
CA GLY A 52 -12.04 11.44 0.25
C GLY A 52 -13.22 12.05 -0.52
N GLU A 53 -14.38 12.23 0.12
CA GLU A 53 -15.53 12.93 -0.46
C GLU A 53 -15.23 14.40 -0.78
N ALA A 54 -14.33 15.04 -0.03
CA ALA A 54 -13.86 16.40 -0.31
C ALA A 54 -12.52 16.42 -1.07
N ALA A 55 -11.86 15.26 -1.24
CA ALA A 55 -10.60 15.17 -1.97
C ALA A 55 -10.78 15.39 -3.48
N ILE A 56 -9.80 16.04 -4.09
CA ILE A 56 -9.78 16.26 -5.55
C ILE A 56 -9.66 14.90 -6.24
N GLY A 57 -10.70 14.52 -7.00
CA GLY A 57 -10.76 13.22 -7.69
C GLY A 57 -11.47 12.11 -6.91
N ARG A 58 -12.00 12.39 -5.71
CA ARG A 58 -12.75 11.44 -4.87
C ARG A 58 -12.00 10.13 -4.60
N VAL A 59 -10.73 10.24 -4.26
CA VAL A 59 -9.85 9.08 -4.10
C VAL A 59 -9.96 8.51 -2.68
N ALA A 60 -10.07 7.18 -2.58
CA ALA A 60 -10.12 6.50 -1.29
C ALA A 60 -8.69 6.37 -0.68
N PRO A 61 -8.47 6.84 0.55
CA PRO A 61 -7.17 6.79 1.23
C PRO A 61 -6.91 5.41 1.84
N VAL A 62 -6.47 4.46 1.02
CA VAL A 62 -6.28 3.06 1.44
C VAL A 62 -5.14 2.94 2.46
N ASP A 63 -4.09 3.74 2.28
CA ASP A 63 -2.91 3.78 3.15
C ASP A 63 -3.21 4.29 4.58
N SER A 64 -4.18 5.19 4.78
CA SER A 64 -4.57 5.71 6.10
C SER A 64 -4.88 4.60 7.11
N GLY A 65 -5.64 3.57 6.69
CA GLY A 65 -5.96 2.43 7.55
C GLY A 65 -4.73 1.59 7.90
N LEU A 66 -3.84 1.40 6.93
CA LEU A 66 -2.61 0.63 7.09
C LEU A 66 -1.65 1.36 8.04
N TRP A 67 -1.47 2.66 7.85
CA TRP A 67 -0.66 3.51 8.73
C TRP A 67 -1.20 3.56 10.15
N TRP A 68 -2.52 3.61 10.33
CA TRP A 68 -3.12 3.60 11.67
C TRP A 68 -2.76 2.34 12.46
N ILE A 69 -2.83 1.15 11.84
CA ILE A 69 -2.42 -0.11 12.48
C ILE A 69 -0.91 -0.10 12.80
N ILE A 70 -0.08 0.36 11.86
CA ILE A 70 1.38 0.43 12.05
C ILE A 70 1.73 1.38 13.21
N LEU A 71 1.09 2.54 13.26
CA LEU A 71 1.31 3.55 14.30
C LEU A 71 0.86 3.06 15.68
N LEU A 72 -0.28 2.38 15.75
CA LEU A 72 -0.78 1.78 16.99
C LEU A 72 0.20 0.74 17.56
N ARG A 73 0.81 -0.08 16.70
CA ARG A 73 1.87 -1.00 17.12
C ARG A 73 3.10 -0.23 17.59
N ALA A 74 3.55 0.77 16.83
CA ALA A 74 4.71 1.58 17.16
C ALA A 74 4.55 2.25 18.53
N TYR A 75 3.37 2.85 18.80
CA TYR A 75 3.01 3.42 20.10
C TYR A 75 3.24 2.41 21.22
N GLY A 76 2.60 1.23 21.18
CA GLY A 76 2.71 0.26 22.26
C GLY A 76 4.13 -0.29 22.44
N LYS A 77 4.92 -0.42 21.36
CA LYS A 77 6.34 -0.80 21.46
C LYS A 77 7.20 0.30 22.10
N CYS A 78 6.92 1.57 21.80
CA CYS A 78 7.68 2.70 22.31
C CYS A 78 7.32 3.05 23.77
N THR A 79 6.06 2.96 24.14
CA THR A 79 5.58 3.30 25.49
C THR A 79 5.60 2.11 26.45
N GLY A 80 5.53 0.88 25.92
CA GLY A 80 5.26 -0.33 26.69
C GLY A 80 3.80 -0.45 27.14
N ASP A 81 2.95 0.52 26.79
CA ASP A 81 1.52 0.52 27.13
C ASP A 81 0.71 -0.22 26.05
N VAL A 82 0.28 -1.43 26.39
CA VAL A 82 -0.59 -2.27 25.55
C VAL A 82 -2.07 -2.02 25.82
N SER A 83 -2.42 -1.24 26.86
CA SER A 83 -3.83 -1.05 27.27
C SER A 83 -4.64 -0.40 26.17
N VAL A 84 -4.06 0.51 25.38
CA VAL A 84 -4.69 1.12 24.20
C VAL A 84 -5.04 0.06 23.16
N GLN A 85 -4.13 -0.88 22.89
CA GLN A 85 -4.34 -1.95 21.91
C GLN A 85 -5.44 -2.92 22.35
N GLU A 86 -5.56 -3.17 23.65
CA GLU A 86 -6.54 -4.09 24.24
C GLU A 86 -7.96 -3.51 24.34
N ARG A 87 -8.16 -2.21 24.11
CA ARG A 87 -9.50 -1.62 24.15
C ARG A 87 -10.40 -2.23 23.08
N VAL A 88 -11.66 -2.46 23.44
CA VAL A 88 -12.66 -3.08 22.58
C VAL A 88 -12.89 -2.29 21.29
N ASP A 89 -12.91 -0.96 21.38
CA ASP A 89 -13.10 -0.07 20.24
C ASP A 89 -11.89 -0.11 19.28
N VAL A 90 -10.67 -0.13 19.81
CA VAL A 90 -9.43 -0.30 19.04
C VAL A 90 -9.37 -1.67 18.36
N GLN A 91 -9.66 -2.76 19.10
CA GLN A 91 -9.73 -4.11 18.53
C GLN A 91 -10.78 -4.20 17.41
N THR A 92 -11.93 -3.57 17.60
CA THR A 92 -12.98 -3.48 16.57
C THR A 92 -12.47 -2.75 15.33
N GLY A 93 -11.77 -1.62 15.50
CA GLY A 93 -11.21 -0.86 14.39
C GLY A 93 -10.15 -1.64 13.60
N ILE A 94 -9.25 -2.36 14.28
CA ILE A 94 -8.28 -3.27 13.62
C ILE A 94 -9.04 -4.33 12.81
N LYS A 95 -10.03 -4.99 13.41
CA LYS A 95 -10.84 -6.03 12.75
C LYS A 95 -11.58 -5.49 11.52
N MET A 96 -12.12 -4.27 11.57
CA MET A 96 -12.83 -3.64 10.44
C MET A 96 -11.87 -3.33 9.28
N ILE A 97 -10.70 -2.73 9.55
CA ILE A 97 -9.69 -2.48 8.51
C ILE A 97 -9.24 -3.79 7.87
N LEU A 98 -8.93 -4.81 8.67
CA LEU A 98 -8.50 -6.10 8.15
C LEU A 98 -9.57 -6.78 7.31
N LYS A 99 -10.85 -6.74 7.73
CA LYS A 99 -11.95 -7.30 6.94
C LYS A 99 -12.10 -6.59 5.59
N LEU A 100 -11.87 -5.28 5.53
CA LEU A 100 -11.89 -4.54 4.27
C LEU A 100 -10.75 -4.98 3.35
N CYS A 101 -9.53 -5.12 3.87
CA CYS A 101 -8.36 -5.52 3.07
C CYS A 101 -8.32 -7.01 2.71
N LEU A 102 -8.94 -7.87 3.51
CA LEU A 102 -8.97 -9.33 3.32
C LEU A 102 -10.28 -9.81 2.69
N ALA A 103 -11.19 -8.90 2.34
CA ALA A 103 -12.46 -9.23 1.71
C ALA A 103 -12.22 -10.05 0.43
N ASP A 104 -13.04 -11.07 0.24
CA ASP A 104 -13.04 -11.84 -1.00
C ASP A 104 -13.47 -10.93 -2.15
N GLY A 105 -12.76 -11.03 -3.27
CA GLY A 105 -13.05 -10.30 -4.49
C GLY A 105 -12.87 -11.19 -5.72
N PHE A 106 -12.99 -10.59 -6.89
CA PHE A 106 -12.70 -11.28 -8.16
C PHE A 106 -11.21 -11.31 -8.49
N ASP A 107 -10.39 -10.62 -7.68
CA ASP A 107 -8.95 -10.59 -7.86
C ASP A 107 -8.33 -11.95 -7.46
N MET A 108 -7.48 -12.47 -8.34
CA MET A 108 -6.77 -13.73 -8.13
C MET A 108 -5.41 -13.52 -7.43
N PHE A 109 -4.96 -12.26 -7.31
CA PHE A 109 -3.70 -11.94 -6.69
C PHE A 109 -3.82 -11.79 -5.16
N PRO A 110 -2.78 -12.13 -4.39
CA PRO A 110 -2.77 -11.88 -2.95
C PRO A 110 -2.56 -10.40 -2.60
N THR A 111 -2.23 -9.57 -3.57
CA THR A 111 -2.07 -8.12 -3.45
C THR A 111 -3.40 -7.41 -3.25
N LEU A 112 -3.37 -6.18 -2.75
CA LEU A 112 -4.54 -5.33 -2.61
C LEU A 112 -4.74 -4.54 -3.91
N LEU A 113 -5.90 -4.70 -4.53
CA LEU A 113 -6.33 -3.93 -5.70
C LEU A 113 -6.76 -2.53 -5.28
N VAL A 114 -6.17 -1.49 -5.87
CA VAL A 114 -6.49 -0.09 -5.57
C VAL A 114 -6.67 0.76 -6.83
N THR A 115 -7.38 1.87 -6.67
CA THR A 115 -7.47 2.92 -7.69
C THR A 115 -6.19 3.75 -7.76
N ASP A 116 -6.02 4.53 -8.82
CA ASP A 116 -4.94 5.51 -8.90
C ASP A 116 -5.10 6.56 -7.80
N GLY A 117 -4.00 7.10 -7.27
CA GLY A 117 -4.05 8.10 -6.21
C GLY A 117 -4.31 7.56 -4.78
N SER A 118 -4.32 6.24 -4.56
CA SER A 118 -4.79 5.65 -3.29
C SER A 118 -3.76 5.56 -2.15
N CYS A 119 -2.63 6.28 -2.25
CA CYS A 119 -1.55 6.26 -1.26
C CYS A 119 -0.95 7.67 -1.08
N MET A 120 0.32 7.78 -0.65
CA MET A 120 1.00 9.09 -0.52
C MET A 120 0.91 9.93 -1.80
N ILE A 121 0.96 9.26 -2.95
CA ILE A 121 0.68 9.87 -4.24
C ILE A 121 -0.84 9.89 -4.40
N ASP A 122 -1.45 11.04 -4.13
CA ASP A 122 -2.90 11.26 -4.08
C ASP A 122 -3.51 11.72 -5.43
N ARG A 123 -2.72 11.68 -6.50
CA ARG A 123 -3.10 12.08 -7.86
C ARG A 123 -2.84 10.96 -8.86
N ARG A 124 -3.47 11.07 -10.02
CA ARG A 124 -3.28 10.12 -11.13
C ARG A 124 -1.81 10.08 -11.57
N MET A 125 -1.16 8.95 -11.33
CA MET A 125 0.27 8.71 -11.63
C MET A 125 0.50 7.36 -12.34
N GLY A 126 -0.58 6.69 -12.74
CA GLY A 126 -0.53 5.36 -13.33
C GLY A 126 -0.24 4.27 -12.29
N ILE A 127 -0.62 4.49 -11.03
CA ILE A 127 -0.35 3.55 -9.91
C ILE A 127 -1.59 2.75 -9.48
N HIS A 128 -2.64 2.74 -10.30
CA HIS A 128 -3.79 1.84 -10.12
C HIS A 128 -3.36 0.37 -10.26
N GLY A 129 -4.15 -0.56 -9.72
CA GLY A 129 -3.80 -1.99 -9.72
C GLY A 129 -3.15 -2.38 -8.40
N HIS A 130 -1.87 -2.74 -8.42
CA HIS A 130 -1.16 -3.32 -7.28
C HIS A 130 0.15 -2.57 -6.98
N PRO A 131 0.10 -1.28 -6.61
CA PRO A 131 1.29 -0.49 -6.38
C PRO A 131 2.07 -0.99 -5.16
N LEU A 132 3.39 -1.13 -5.29
CA LEU A 132 4.29 -1.66 -4.27
C LEU A 132 4.14 -0.99 -2.91
N GLU A 133 3.95 0.33 -2.90
CA GLU A 133 3.74 1.11 -1.67
C GLU A 133 2.58 0.55 -0.83
N ILE A 134 1.42 0.35 -1.44
CA ILE A 134 0.26 -0.26 -0.77
C ILE A 134 0.59 -1.69 -0.35
N GLN A 135 1.28 -2.48 -1.17
CA GLN A 135 1.57 -3.87 -0.84
C GLN A 135 2.54 -3.99 0.36
N ALA A 136 3.55 -3.12 0.42
CA ALA A 136 4.50 -3.05 1.53
C ALA A 136 3.82 -2.60 2.83
N LEU A 137 2.97 -1.57 2.76
CA LEU A 137 2.18 -1.11 3.90
C LEU A 137 1.18 -2.19 4.36
N PHE A 138 0.55 -2.88 3.41
CA PHE A 138 -0.43 -3.93 3.70
C PHE A 138 0.24 -5.11 4.42
N TYR A 139 1.39 -5.57 3.92
CA TYR A 139 2.18 -6.60 4.60
C TYR A 139 2.55 -6.17 6.02
N SER A 140 3.07 -4.95 6.19
CA SER A 140 3.45 -4.41 7.49
C SER A 140 2.26 -4.34 8.45
N ALA A 141 1.10 -3.86 7.98
CA ALA A 141 -0.12 -3.79 8.77
C ALA A 141 -0.61 -5.18 9.19
N LEU A 142 -0.55 -6.19 8.31
CA LEU A 142 -0.89 -7.57 8.65
C LEU A 142 0.05 -8.14 9.74
N VAL A 143 1.36 -7.89 9.64
CA VAL A 143 2.32 -8.31 10.68
C VAL A 143 2.01 -7.61 12.01
N CYS A 144 1.75 -6.30 11.97
CA CYS A 144 1.42 -5.52 13.16
C CYS A 144 0.13 -6.03 13.81
N ALA A 145 -0.93 -6.24 13.02
CA ALA A 145 -2.19 -6.71 13.54
C ALA A 145 -2.10 -8.12 14.11
N ARG A 146 -1.29 -9.01 13.54
CA ARG A 146 -1.02 -10.35 14.10
C ARG A 146 -0.46 -10.29 15.53
N GLU A 147 0.34 -9.27 15.85
CA GLU A 147 0.89 -9.08 17.19
C GLU A 147 -0.14 -8.50 18.19
N MET A 148 -1.10 -7.71 17.70
CA MET A 148 -2.02 -6.93 18.55
C MET A 148 -3.42 -7.54 18.70
N LEU A 149 -3.85 -8.43 17.80
CA LEU A 149 -5.18 -9.02 17.86
C LEU A 149 -5.31 -9.97 19.05
N THR A 150 -6.34 -9.75 19.87
CA THR A 150 -6.68 -10.64 20.99
C THR A 150 -7.42 -11.89 20.47
N PRO A 151 -7.08 -13.11 20.95
CA PRO A 151 -7.85 -14.31 20.64
C PRO A 151 -9.20 -14.27 21.36
N GLU A 152 -10.23 -13.82 20.65
CA GLU A 152 -11.63 -13.81 21.11
C GLU A 152 -12.48 -14.79 20.27
N ASP A 153 -13.63 -15.20 20.81
CA ASP A 153 -14.61 -16.02 20.08
C ASP A 153 -14.99 -15.35 18.74
N GLY A 154 -14.73 -16.05 17.62
CA GLY A 154 -14.99 -15.55 16.27
C GLY A 154 -13.83 -14.82 15.56
N SER A 155 -12.69 -14.60 16.23
CA SER A 155 -11.48 -14.00 15.61
C SER A 155 -10.58 -15.01 14.88
N ALA A 156 -10.78 -16.31 15.12
CA ALA A 156 -9.93 -17.38 14.58
C ALA A 156 -9.89 -17.41 13.06
N ASP A 157 -11.03 -17.19 12.39
CA ASP A 157 -11.10 -17.15 10.93
C ASP A 157 -10.33 -15.97 10.35
N LEU A 158 -10.42 -14.79 10.99
CA LEU A 158 -9.69 -13.60 10.58
C LEU A 158 -8.17 -13.79 10.76
N ILE A 159 -7.74 -14.35 11.90
CA ILE A 159 -6.32 -14.65 12.15
C ILE A 159 -5.80 -15.67 11.14
N ARG A 160 -6.59 -16.69 10.79
CA ARG A 160 -6.23 -17.66 9.75
C ARG A 160 -6.11 -17.01 8.38
N ALA A 161 -7.08 -16.19 7.98
CA ALA A 161 -7.03 -15.44 6.72
C ALA A 161 -5.82 -14.51 6.65
N LEU A 162 -5.53 -13.79 7.73
CA LEU A 162 -4.35 -12.92 7.87
C LEU A 162 -3.06 -13.72 7.67
N ASN A 163 -2.90 -14.86 8.35
CA ASN A 163 -1.68 -15.67 8.27
C ASN A 163 -1.48 -16.26 6.86
N ASN A 164 -2.56 -16.76 6.24
CA ASN A 164 -2.51 -17.25 4.87
C ASN A 164 -2.12 -16.13 3.89
N ARG A 165 -2.70 -14.92 4.07
CA ARG A 165 -2.39 -13.76 3.25
C ARG A 165 -0.94 -13.31 3.40
N LEU A 166 -0.38 -13.30 4.61
CA LEU A 166 1.04 -12.96 4.85
C LEU A 166 1.99 -13.87 4.05
N VAL A 167 1.73 -15.18 4.02
CA VAL A 167 2.54 -16.14 3.27
C VAL A 167 2.41 -15.90 1.77
N ALA A 168 1.18 -15.79 1.26
CA ALA A 168 0.93 -15.58 -0.17
C ALA A 168 1.50 -14.25 -0.67
N LEU A 169 1.30 -13.16 0.07
CA LEU A 169 1.78 -11.83 -0.29
C LEU A 169 3.31 -11.76 -0.27
N SER A 170 3.96 -12.30 0.77
CA SER A 170 5.42 -12.29 0.83
C SER A 170 6.07 -13.09 -0.30
N PHE A 171 5.52 -14.25 -0.64
CA PHE A 171 5.98 -15.01 -1.81
C PHE A 171 5.79 -14.22 -3.09
N HIS A 172 4.60 -13.65 -3.30
CA HIS A 172 4.26 -12.93 -4.52
C HIS A 172 5.15 -11.71 -4.76
N ILE A 173 5.36 -10.87 -3.73
CA ILE A 173 6.22 -9.69 -3.85
C ILE A 173 7.68 -10.09 -4.06
N ARG A 174 8.20 -11.05 -3.28
CA ARG A 174 9.61 -11.46 -3.39
C ARG A 174 9.96 -12.08 -4.74
N GLU A 175 9.03 -12.82 -5.34
CA GLU A 175 9.27 -13.52 -6.60
C GLU A 175 8.98 -12.65 -7.82
N TYR A 176 7.82 -11.98 -7.84
CA TYR A 176 7.33 -11.34 -9.07
C TYR A 176 7.58 -9.83 -9.13
N TYR A 177 7.81 -9.17 -7.98
CA TYR A 177 8.16 -7.75 -7.98
C TYR A 177 9.67 -7.53 -8.01
N TRP A 178 10.47 -8.53 -7.69
CA TRP A 178 11.92 -8.39 -7.66
C TRP A 178 12.50 -8.18 -9.05
N LEU A 179 13.36 -7.17 -9.18
CA LEU A 179 14.03 -6.82 -10.42
C LEU A 179 15.52 -6.58 -10.18
N ASP A 180 16.33 -7.33 -10.91
CA ASP A 180 17.77 -7.15 -11.04
C ASP A 180 18.18 -7.41 -12.51
N MET A 181 19.47 -7.27 -12.84
CA MET A 181 19.94 -7.52 -14.20
C MET A 181 19.66 -8.95 -14.68
N LYS A 182 19.64 -9.94 -13.79
CA LYS A 182 19.32 -11.33 -14.14
C LYS A 182 17.83 -11.47 -14.50
N LYS A 183 16.94 -10.88 -13.71
CA LYS A 183 15.50 -10.89 -13.96
C LYS A 183 15.14 -10.09 -15.22
N ILE A 184 15.79 -8.95 -15.48
CA ILE A 184 15.62 -8.21 -16.74
C ILE A 184 15.94 -9.12 -17.94
N ASN A 185 17.08 -9.82 -17.92
CA ASN A 185 17.46 -10.76 -18.99
C ASN A 185 16.47 -11.94 -19.14
N GLU A 186 15.83 -12.36 -18.05
CA GLU A 186 14.77 -13.38 -18.08
C GLU A 186 13.52 -12.83 -18.79
N ILE A 187 13.05 -11.64 -18.42
CA ILE A 187 11.87 -10.98 -19.01
C ILE A 187 12.09 -10.71 -20.50
N TYR A 188 13.30 -10.29 -20.90
CA TYR A 188 13.66 -10.11 -22.32
C TYR A 188 13.50 -11.38 -23.17
N ARG A 189 13.46 -12.56 -22.55
CA ARG A 189 13.39 -13.87 -23.22
C ARG A 189 12.02 -14.54 -23.05
N TYR A 190 11.07 -13.86 -22.41
CA TYR A 190 9.72 -14.39 -22.23
C TYR A 190 9.09 -14.74 -23.58
N GLN A 191 8.41 -15.88 -23.59
CA GLN A 191 7.43 -16.17 -24.62
C GLN A 191 6.09 -15.61 -24.16
N THR A 192 5.31 -15.11 -25.10
CA THR A 192 3.96 -14.56 -24.84
C THR A 192 2.92 -15.63 -25.13
N GLU A 193 1.70 -15.43 -24.63
CA GLU A 193 0.56 -16.34 -24.81
C GLU A 193 0.81 -17.75 -24.25
N GLU A 194 1.58 -17.84 -23.16
CA GLU A 194 1.79 -19.10 -22.45
C GLU A 194 0.51 -19.51 -21.71
N TYR A 195 -0.07 -20.66 -22.06
CA TYR A 195 -1.24 -21.24 -21.39
C TYR A 195 -0.87 -22.56 -20.70
N SER A 196 -0.31 -22.48 -19.50
CA SER A 196 -0.03 -23.65 -18.66
C SER A 196 0.18 -23.29 -17.19
N TYR A 197 0.04 -24.26 -16.28
CA TYR A 197 0.39 -24.07 -14.86
C TYR A 197 1.90 -23.90 -14.63
N ASP A 198 2.72 -24.37 -15.57
CA ASP A 198 4.18 -24.30 -15.54
C ASP A 198 4.72 -23.11 -16.36
N ALA A 199 3.86 -22.14 -16.71
CA ALA A 199 4.23 -20.95 -17.45
C ALA A 199 5.28 -20.13 -16.69
N VAL A 200 6.33 -19.71 -17.40
CA VAL A 200 7.35 -18.80 -16.88
C VAL A 200 6.79 -17.38 -16.88
N ASN A 201 6.14 -16.99 -17.98
CA ASN A 201 5.52 -15.67 -18.12
C ASN A 201 4.07 -15.65 -17.60
N LYS A 202 3.91 -15.80 -16.27
CA LYS A 202 2.60 -15.94 -15.62
C LYS A 202 1.65 -14.76 -15.82
N PHE A 203 2.19 -13.59 -16.12
CA PHE A 203 1.42 -12.35 -16.29
C PHE A 203 1.30 -11.93 -17.75
N ASN A 204 1.76 -12.73 -18.71
CA ASN A 204 1.79 -12.40 -20.14
C ASN A 204 2.46 -11.02 -20.42
N ILE A 205 3.60 -10.77 -19.78
CA ILE A 205 4.39 -9.55 -19.99
C ILE A 205 5.05 -9.63 -21.36
N TYR A 206 4.84 -8.60 -22.18
CA TYR A 206 5.50 -8.46 -23.47
C TYR A 206 6.90 -7.87 -23.24
N PRO A 207 7.98 -8.50 -23.76
CA PRO A 207 9.34 -7.98 -23.62
C PRO A 207 9.52 -6.53 -24.09
N ASP A 208 8.73 -6.11 -25.08
CA ASP A 208 8.73 -4.74 -25.63
C ASP A 208 8.27 -3.68 -24.62
N GLN A 209 7.69 -4.08 -23.48
CA GLN A 209 7.35 -3.16 -22.38
C GLN A 209 8.55 -2.75 -21.54
N ILE A 210 9.69 -3.44 -21.66
CA ILE A 210 10.91 -3.04 -20.95
C ILE A 210 11.35 -1.67 -21.51
N PRO A 211 11.34 -0.61 -20.69
CA PRO A 211 11.64 0.72 -21.22
C PRO A 211 13.14 0.86 -21.48
N SER A 212 13.49 1.66 -22.48
CA SER A 212 14.88 1.83 -22.94
C SER A 212 15.83 2.31 -21.84
N TRP A 213 15.35 3.11 -20.89
CA TRP A 213 16.14 3.61 -19.77
C TRP A 213 16.55 2.53 -18.77
N LEU A 214 15.81 1.41 -18.68
CA LEU A 214 15.95 0.46 -17.57
C LEU A 214 17.30 -0.27 -17.59
N VAL A 215 17.78 -0.67 -18.76
CA VAL A 215 19.03 -1.42 -18.90
C VAL A 215 20.22 -0.56 -18.50
N ASP A 216 20.24 0.72 -18.91
CA ASP A 216 21.29 1.67 -18.53
C ASP A 216 21.19 2.07 -17.05
N PHE A 217 19.97 2.08 -16.51
CA PHE A 217 19.70 2.39 -15.12
C PHE A 217 20.07 1.25 -14.16
N MET A 218 19.96 -0.02 -14.56
CA MET A 218 20.23 -1.15 -13.68
C MET A 218 21.74 -1.39 -13.48
N PRO A 219 22.29 -1.32 -12.25
CA PRO A 219 23.69 -1.63 -11.98
C PRO A 219 23.99 -3.14 -12.09
N ASN A 220 25.27 -3.50 -12.20
CA ASN A 220 25.71 -4.90 -12.22
C ASN A 220 25.46 -5.63 -10.89
N ARG A 221 25.39 -4.89 -9.78
CA ARG A 221 25.12 -5.40 -8.44
C ARG A 221 24.02 -4.55 -7.81
N GLY A 222 23.03 -5.22 -7.23
CA GLY A 222 21.85 -4.60 -6.66
C GLY A 222 20.59 -4.92 -7.47
N GLY A 223 19.46 -4.45 -6.96
CA GLY A 223 18.15 -4.65 -7.55
C GLY A 223 17.09 -3.99 -6.68
N TYR A 224 15.85 -3.92 -7.16
CA TYR A 224 14.75 -3.32 -6.42
C TYR A 224 13.43 -4.03 -6.70
N LEU A 225 12.42 -3.73 -5.89
CA LEU A 225 11.05 -4.15 -6.13
C LEU A 225 10.38 -3.13 -7.06
N ILE A 226 9.85 -3.60 -8.19
CA ILE A 226 9.15 -2.77 -9.20
C ILE A 226 7.94 -2.04 -8.60
N GLY A 227 7.50 -0.99 -9.28
CA GLY A 227 6.40 -0.14 -8.80
C GLY A 227 5.04 -0.81 -8.80
N ASN A 228 4.76 -1.67 -9.78
CA ASN A 228 3.43 -2.27 -9.97
C ASN A 228 3.51 -3.53 -10.85
N LEU A 229 2.58 -4.45 -10.65
CA LEU A 229 2.44 -5.65 -11.48
C LEU A 229 0.96 -5.98 -11.70
N GLN A 230 0.56 -6.10 -12.95
CA GLN A 230 -0.80 -6.40 -13.39
C GLN A 230 -0.77 -7.40 -14.55
N PRO A 231 -1.92 -8.03 -14.90
CA PRO A 231 -2.02 -8.81 -16.13
C PRO A 231 -1.58 -7.96 -17.34
N ALA A 232 -0.62 -8.49 -18.10
CA ALA A 232 0.01 -7.87 -19.26
C ALA A 232 0.63 -6.48 -19.03
N HIS A 233 0.95 -6.11 -17.78
CA HIS A 233 1.56 -4.82 -17.49
C HIS A 233 2.51 -4.87 -16.29
N MET A 234 3.72 -4.34 -16.48
CA MET A 234 4.74 -4.21 -15.43
C MET A 234 5.23 -2.77 -15.37
N ASP A 235 5.11 -2.13 -14.20
CA ASP A 235 5.63 -0.78 -13.98
C ASP A 235 7.03 -0.85 -13.39
N PHE A 236 8.03 -0.66 -14.23
CA PHE A 236 9.42 -0.76 -13.86
C PHE A 236 9.92 0.43 -13.02
N ARG A 237 9.14 1.49 -12.79
CA ARG A 237 9.61 2.63 -12.00
C ARG A 237 10.02 2.21 -10.59
N PHE A 238 11.09 2.82 -10.08
CA PHE A 238 11.51 2.68 -8.69
C PHE A 238 10.63 3.58 -7.82
N PHE A 239 10.04 3.03 -6.75
CA PHE A 239 9.29 3.78 -5.74
C PHE A 239 9.98 3.66 -4.39
N SER A 240 10.36 4.80 -3.82
CA SER A 240 11.25 4.85 -2.66
C SER A 240 10.59 4.33 -1.39
N LEU A 241 9.36 4.78 -1.10
CA LEU A 241 8.64 4.35 0.10
C LEU A 241 8.38 2.83 0.06
N GLY A 242 7.86 2.31 -1.06
CA GLY A 242 7.63 0.87 -1.22
C GLY A 242 8.88 0.01 -1.01
N ASN A 243 10.02 0.40 -1.57
CA ASN A 243 11.28 -0.33 -1.42
C ASN A 243 11.85 -0.24 0.00
N LEU A 244 11.98 0.97 0.54
CA LEU A 244 12.53 1.18 1.89
C LEU A 244 11.63 0.55 2.95
N TRP A 245 10.30 0.67 2.81
CA TRP A 245 9.37 0.06 3.73
C TRP A 245 9.36 -1.47 3.64
N SER A 246 9.65 -2.04 2.47
CA SER A 246 9.82 -3.48 2.31
C SER A 246 11.03 -4.01 3.10
N ILE A 247 12.09 -3.20 3.26
CA ILE A 247 13.22 -3.51 4.15
C ILE A 247 12.78 -3.42 5.62
N VAL A 248 12.20 -2.28 6.01
CA VAL A 248 11.80 -2.02 7.41
C VAL A 248 10.81 -3.06 7.93
N SER A 249 9.85 -3.47 7.09
CA SER A 249 8.82 -4.46 7.44
C SER A 249 9.27 -5.91 7.30
N SER A 250 10.50 -6.19 6.86
CA SER A 250 11.01 -7.54 6.54
C SER A 250 10.20 -8.26 5.44
N LEU A 251 9.53 -7.51 4.57
CA LEU A 251 8.92 -8.04 3.35
C LEU A 251 10.01 -8.48 2.37
N ALA A 252 11.03 -7.65 2.14
CA ALA A 252 12.21 -8.05 1.39
C ALA A 252 13.02 -9.09 2.18
N THR A 253 13.67 -10.03 1.51
CA THR A 253 14.65 -10.91 2.15
C THR A 253 15.89 -10.10 2.58
N ASN A 254 16.78 -10.68 3.40
CA ASN A 254 18.04 -10.02 3.75
C ASN A 254 18.88 -9.71 2.51
N ASP A 255 18.96 -10.65 1.56
CA ASP A 255 19.72 -10.46 0.31
C ASP A 255 19.09 -9.37 -0.56
N GLN A 256 17.76 -9.36 -0.70
CA GLN A 256 17.05 -8.30 -1.41
C GLN A 256 17.22 -6.94 -0.74
N SER A 257 17.21 -6.89 0.59
CA SER A 257 17.42 -5.65 1.35
C SER A 257 18.81 -5.08 1.11
N HIS A 258 19.85 -5.92 1.18
CA HIS A 258 21.21 -5.51 0.83
C HIS A 258 21.32 -5.08 -0.64
N ALA A 259 20.68 -5.79 -1.56
CA ALA A 259 20.69 -5.44 -2.97
C ALA A 259 19.93 -4.13 -3.27
N ILE A 260 18.87 -3.79 -2.55
CA ILE A 260 18.19 -2.49 -2.64
C ILE A 260 19.12 -1.37 -2.15
N LEU A 261 19.84 -1.59 -1.05
CA LEU A 261 20.79 -0.59 -0.54
C LEU A 261 22.00 -0.43 -1.48
N ASP A 262 22.57 -1.53 -1.98
CA ASP A 262 23.63 -1.51 -3.00
C ASP A 262 23.16 -0.76 -4.26
N PHE A 263 21.90 -0.95 -4.67
CA PHE A 263 21.28 -0.25 -5.80
C PHE A 263 21.15 1.26 -5.54
N VAL A 264 20.68 1.65 -4.36
CA VAL A 264 20.56 3.07 -3.95
C VAL A 264 21.94 3.74 -3.91
N GLU A 265 22.96 3.06 -3.40
CA GLU A 265 24.34 3.56 -3.40
C GLU A 265 24.88 3.72 -4.83
N ALA A 266 24.63 2.73 -5.69
CA ALA A 266 25.07 2.77 -7.09
C ALA A 266 24.36 3.85 -7.93
N LYS A 267 23.12 4.20 -7.57
CA LYS A 267 22.27 5.18 -8.27
C LYS A 267 21.98 6.41 -7.41
N TRP A 268 22.96 6.78 -6.58
CA TRP A 268 22.83 7.89 -5.63
C TRP A 268 22.54 9.23 -6.33
N ALA A 269 23.18 9.49 -7.47
CA ALA A 269 22.97 10.73 -8.23
C ALA A 269 21.54 10.82 -8.79
N GLU A 270 20.96 9.69 -9.19
CA GLU A 270 19.62 9.62 -9.75
C GLU A 270 18.52 9.55 -8.69
N LEU A 271 18.77 8.93 -7.53
CA LEU A 271 17.73 8.70 -6.51
C LEU A 271 17.76 9.71 -5.35
N VAL A 272 18.94 10.25 -5.04
CA VAL A 272 19.16 11.18 -3.92
C VAL A 272 19.61 12.55 -4.42
N ALA A 273 20.66 12.62 -5.23
CA ALA A 273 21.28 13.88 -5.65
C ALA A 273 21.56 14.80 -4.43
N ASP A 274 21.17 16.08 -4.52
CA ASP A 274 21.32 17.07 -3.45
C ASP A 274 20.14 17.09 -2.45
N MET A 275 19.07 16.31 -2.70
CA MET A 275 17.85 16.32 -1.88
C MET A 275 17.33 14.88 -1.69
N PRO A 276 17.61 14.23 -0.54
CA PRO A 276 17.03 12.94 -0.21
C PRO A 276 15.53 13.09 0.11
N PHE A 277 14.62 12.35 -0.52
CA PHE A 277 14.77 11.29 -1.51
C PHE A 277 13.77 11.53 -2.65
N LYS A 278 14.05 11.09 -3.88
CA LYS A 278 13.03 11.12 -4.94
C LYS A 278 11.86 10.22 -4.57
N ILE A 279 10.62 10.64 -4.84
CA ILE A 279 9.44 9.81 -4.55
C ILE A 279 9.38 8.57 -5.46
N CYS A 280 9.65 8.76 -6.74
CA CYS A 280 9.82 7.71 -7.74
C CYS A 280 10.88 8.10 -8.78
N TYR A 281 11.37 7.13 -9.54
CA TYR A 281 12.29 7.33 -10.65
C TYR A 281 12.04 6.31 -11.78
N PRO A 282 12.16 6.72 -13.06
CA PRO A 282 12.27 8.11 -13.53
C PRO A 282 10.92 8.85 -13.43
N ALA A 283 10.94 10.16 -13.69
CA ALA A 283 9.72 10.90 -13.92
C ALA A 283 9.06 10.44 -15.23
N MET A 284 7.73 10.54 -15.32
CA MET A 284 7.06 10.37 -16.60
C MET A 284 7.30 11.62 -17.47
N GLU A 285 7.85 11.43 -18.66
CA GLU A 285 7.98 12.47 -19.68
C GLU A 285 6.93 12.22 -20.78
N ASP A 286 6.18 13.26 -21.15
CA ASP A 286 5.21 13.37 -22.25
C ASP A 286 4.38 12.12 -22.65
N TRP A 287 3.20 11.95 -22.02
CA TRP A 287 2.14 11.06 -22.52
C TRP A 287 1.27 11.73 -23.61
N TYR A 288 1.90 12.36 -24.61
CA TYR A 288 1.21 12.84 -25.81
C TYR A 288 1.67 12.06 -27.05
N GLY A 289 0.96 10.96 -27.34
CA GLY A 289 1.08 10.11 -28.55
C GLY A 289 0.98 8.64 -28.15
N GLU A 290 0.05 7.80 -28.61
CA GLU A 290 -0.87 7.86 -29.75
C GLU A 290 -2.20 7.21 -29.33
N VAL A 291 -3.28 7.98 -29.28
CA VAL A 291 -4.59 7.42 -29.62
C VAL A 291 -4.74 7.66 -31.12
N ASN A 292 -4.13 6.77 -31.91
CA ASN A 292 -4.64 6.53 -33.25
C ASN A 292 -5.83 5.58 -33.06
N LEU A 293 -7.02 6.14 -33.29
CA LEU A 293 -8.36 5.54 -33.31
C LEU A 293 -8.43 4.02 -33.43
#